data_AF-A0A6S7IZH2-F1
#
_entry.id   AF-A0A6S7IZH2-F1
#
_cell.length_a   1.000
_cell.length_b   1.000
_cell.length_c   1.000
_cell.angle_alpha   90.00
_cell.angle_beta   90.00
_cell.angle_gamma   90.00
#
_symmetry.space_group_name_H-M   'P 1'
#
loop_
_entity.id
_entity.type
_entity.pdbx_description
1 polymer ?
#
loop_
_entity_poly.entity_id
_entity_poly.type
_entity_poly.pdbx_seq_one_letter_code
_entity_poly.pdbx_strand_id
1 'polypeptide(L)'
;MMAENNQRILNFNVGVLGHIDSGKTSLSKALSTTASTASFDKNPQSKERGITLDLGFSSFAVPLPEHLKSEPYDVLQITLVDCPGHASLIKTIIGGAQIIDLMILVVDINKGIQTQTAECLVIGQITCDKMIVVLNKIDLIPESKREHQIEK
;
A
#
# COMPACT_ATOMS: atom_id res chain seq x y z
N MET A 1 -12.85 -18.93 33.83
CA MET A 1 -13.54 -18.07 32.84
C MET A 1 -12.49 -17.10 32.34
N MET A 2 -11.85 -17.40 31.20
CA MET A 2 -10.83 -16.52 30.64
C MET A 2 -11.56 -15.32 30.04
N ALA A 3 -11.24 -14.11 30.50
CA ALA A 3 -11.76 -12.90 29.91
C ALA A 3 -11.27 -12.84 28.46
N GLU A 4 -12.19 -12.93 27.50
CA GLU A 4 -11.90 -12.57 26.11
C GLU A 4 -11.46 -11.10 26.13
N ASN A 5 -10.17 -10.88 25.89
CA ASN A 5 -9.56 -9.56 25.86
C ASN A 5 -10.01 -8.86 24.58
N ASN A 6 -11.23 -8.34 24.57
CA ASN A 6 -11.85 -7.77 23.39
C ASN A 6 -11.31 -6.34 23.16
N GLN A 7 -10.06 -6.25 22.69
CA GLN A 7 -9.45 -4.98 22.29
C GLN A 7 -10.29 -4.33 21.19
N ARG A 8 -10.64 -3.06 21.39
CA ARG A 8 -11.36 -2.24 20.41
C ARG A 8 -10.36 -1.72 19.38
N ILE A 9 -10.61 -2.01 18.12
CA ILE A 9 -9.71 -1.70 17.01
C ILE A 9 -10.27 -0.53 16.21
N LEU A 10 -9.47 0.52 16.05
CA LEU A 10 -9.69 1.53 15.01
C LEU A 10 -9.01 1.05 13.74
N ASN A 11 -9.77 0.83 12.66
CA ASN A 11 -9.20 0.43 11.37
C ASN A 11 -9.04 1.63 10.45
N PHE A 12 -7.87 1.73 9.81
CA PHE A 12 -7.53 2.77 8.85
C PHE A 12 -7.02 2.13 7.55
N ASN A 13 -7.66 2.42 6.44
CA ASN A 13 -7.36 1.81 5.15
C ASN A 13 -6.34 2.64 4.38
N VAL A 14 -5.24 2.01 3.96
CA VAL A 14 -4.15 2.65 3.23
C VAL A 14 -3.99 1.96 1.88
N GLY A 15 -4.24 2.68 0.79
CA GLY A 15 -4.04 2.17 -0.57
C GLY A 15 -2.57 2.14 -0.95
N VAL A 16 -2.15 1.07 -1.62
CA VAL A 16 -0.80 0.96 -2.21
C VAL A 16 -0.93 0.92 -3.73
N LEU A 17 -0.50 1.99 -4.39
CA LEU A 17 -0.70 2.25 -5.82
C LEU A 17 0.62 2.63 -6.49
N GLY A 18 0.65 2.57 -7.82
CA GLY A 18 1.85 2.85 -8.63
C GLY A 18 2.03 1.89 -9.79
N HIS A 19 3.06 2.15 -10.60
CA HIS A 19 3.33 1.42 -11.84
C HIS A 19 3.52 -0.10 -11.63
N ILE A 20 3.32 -0.88 -12.69
CA ILE A 20 3.70 -2.30 -12.71
C ILE A 20 5.17 -2.46 -12.30
N ASP A 21 5.48 -3.48 -11.51
CA ASP A 21 6.82 -3.76 -10.98
C ASP A 21 7.46 -2.65 -10.13
N SER A 22 6.71 -1.63 -9.67
CA SER A 22 7.26 -0.64 -8.73
C SER A 22 7.51 -1.22 -7.32
N GLY A 23 6.99 -2.42 -7.05
CA GLY A 23 7.19 -3.16 -5.79
C GLY A 23 6.11 -2.93 -4.72
N LYS A 24 4.89 -2.56 -5.13
CA LYS A 24 3.71 -2.41 -4.25
C LYS A 24 3.50 -3.62 -3.33
N THR A 25 3.35 -4.81 -3.91
CA THR A 25 3.12 -6.06 -3.16
C THR A 25 4.29 -6.41 -2.25
N SER A 26 5.53 -6.15 -2.69
CA SER A 26 6.72 -6.34 -1.85
C SER A 26 6.73 -5.39 -0.65
N LEU A 27 6.36 -4.13 -0.84
CA LEU A 27 6.23 -3.14 0.23
C LEU A 27 5.12 -3.55 1.21
N SER A 28 3.93 -3.91 0.70
CA SER A 28 2.82 -4.38 1.52
C SER A 28 3.20 -5.59 2.38
N LYS A 29 3.95 -6.52 1.80
CA LYS A 29 4.48 -7.70 2.51
C LYS A 29 5.51 -7.33 3.57
N ALA A 30 6.39 -6.36 3.30
CA ALA A 30 7.42 -5.93 4.23
C ALA A 30 6.84 -5.19 5.45
N LEU A 31 5.74 -4.46 5.27
CA LEU A 31 5.06 -3.72 6.35
C LEU A 31 4.10 -4.60 7.18
N SER A 32 3.50 -5.62 6.56
CA SER A 32 2.44 -6.39 7.19
C SER A 32 2.96 -7.41 8.20
N THR A 33 2.35 -7.43 9.38
CA THR A 33 2.53 -8.50 10.38
C THR A 33 1.49 -9.60 10.23
N THR A 34 0.36 -9.30 9.58
CA THR A 34 -0.73 -10.24 9.33
C THR A 34 -1.10 -10.21 7.85
N ALA A 35 -1.07 -11.38 7.23
CA ALA A 35 -1.49 -11.57 5.85
C ALA A 35 -2.88 -12.22 5.81
N SER A 36 -3.83 -11.58 5.15
CA SER A 36 -5.09 -12.19 4.76
C SER A 36 -4.86 -13.32 3.74
N THR A 37 -5.87 -14.17 3.57
CA THR A 37 -5.85 -15.30 2.63
C THR A 37 -5.60 -14.88 1.18
N ALA A 38 -5.90 -13.64 0.80
CA ALA A 38 -5.72 -13.07 -0.54
C ALA A 38 -4.42 -12.24 -0.74
N SER A 39 -3.59 -12.02 0.29
CA SER A 39 -2.64 -10.90 0.34
C SER A 39 -1.53 -10.84 -0.72
N PHE A 40 -1.14 -11.93 -1.36
CA PHE A 40 0.11 -11.97 -2.15
C PHE A 40 -0.01 -12.85 -3.39
N ASP A 41 -0.98 -12.58 -4.26
CA ASP A 41 -1.14 -13.31 -5.53
C ASP A 41 -1.30 -14.82 -5.34
N LYS A 42 -2.14 -15.27 -4.40
CA LYS A 42 -2.40 -16.71 -4.20
C LYS A 42 -3.24 -17.32 -5.34
N ASN A 43 -3.91 -16.50 -6.14
CA ASN A 43 -4.63 -16.96 -7.33
C ASN A 43 -3.62 -17.52 -8.36
N PRO A 44 -3.80 -18.76 -8.85
CA PRO A 44 -2.94 -19.36 -9.88
C PRO A 44 -2.74 -18.45 -11.09
N GLN A 45 -3.78 -17.70 -11.50
CA GLN A 45 -3.71 -16.79 -12.64
C GLN A 45 -2.82 -15.57 -12.39
N SER A 46 -2.80 -15.03 -11.16
CA SER A 46 -1.91 -13.93 -10.80
C SER A 46 -0.45 -14.39 -10.82
N LYS A 47 -0.17 -15.61 -10.34
CA LYS A 47 1.18 -16.20 -10.37
C LYS A 47 1.67 -16.48 -11.78
N GLU A 48 0.80 -17.02 -12.63
CA GLU A 48 1.13 -17.33 -14.02
C GLU A 48 1.44 -16.07 -14.84
N ARG A 49 0.76 -14.95 -14.53
CA ARG A 49 0.96 -13.67 -15.23
C ARG A 49 1.95 -12.72 -14.54
N GLY A 50 2.40 -13.03 -13.33
CA GLY A 50 3.30 -12.17 -12.54
C GLY A 50 2.71 -10.81 -12.17
N ILE A 51 1.37 -10.68 -12.11
CA ILE A 51 0.68 -9.42 -11.80
C ILE A 51 -0.47 -9.65 -10.82
N THR A 52 -0.72 -8.64 -9.98
CA THR A 52 -1.92 -8.55 -9.14
C THR A 52 -3.14 -8.29 -10.01
N LEU A 53 -4.18 -9.11 -9.85
CA LEU A 53 -5.42 -9.05 -10.66
C LEU A 53 -6.61 -8.43 -9.90
N ASP A 54 -6.65 -8.65 -8.58
CA ASP A 54 -7.69 -8.18 -7.66
C ASP A 54 -7.06 -7.36 -6.53
N LEU A 55 -7.88 -6.64 -5.75
CA LEU A 55 -7.39 -5.94 -4.57
C LEU A 55 -6.82 -6.93 -3.54
N GLY A 56 -5.55 -6.74 -3.18
CA GLY A 56 -4.90 -7.47 -2.10
C GLY A 56 -5.13 -6.76 -0.78
N PHE A 57 -5.49 -7.50 0.27
CA PHE A 57 -5.66 -6.94 1.61
C PHE A 57 -4.62 -7.53 2.55
N SER A 58 -3.93 -6.70 3.30
CA SER A 58 -2.98 -7.12 4.35
C SER A 58 -3.02 -6.11 5.49
N SER A 59 -2.54 -6.46 6.68
CA SER A 59 -2.62 -5.53 7.82
C SER A 59 -1.48 -5.66 8.81
N PHE A 60 -1.32 -4.59 9.59
CA PHE A 60 -0.50 -4.57 10.79
C PHE A 60 -1.14 -3.65 11.83
N ALA A 61 -0.84 -3.90 13.10
CA ALA A 61 -1.36 -3.12 14.21
C ALA A 61 -0.24 -2.28 14.84
N VAL A 62 -0.57 -1.05 15.21
CA VAL A 62 0.33 -0.13 15.91
C VAL A 62 -0.36 0.43 17.16
N PRO A 63 0.39 0.85 18.18
CA PRO A 63 -0.17 1.53 19.34
C PRO A 63 -1.00 2.75 18.91
N LEU A 64 -2.11 3.00 19.60
CA LEU A 64 -2.97 4.14 19.30
C LEU A 64 -2.19 5.46 19.48
N PRO A 65 -2.17 6.36 18.48
CA PRO A 65 -1.48 7.65 18.58
C PRO A 65 -2.00 8.49 19.74
N GLU A 66 -1.14 9.35 20.31
CA GLU A 66 -1.49 10.12 21.52
C GLU A 66 -2.72 11.00 21.36
N HIS A 67 -2.89 11.60 20.19
CA HIS A 67 -4.03 12.46 19.87
C HIS A 67 -5.36 11.69 19.71
N LEU A 68 -5.32 10.35 19.65
CA LEU A 68 -6.49 9.48 19.60
C LEU A 68 -6.72 8.71 20.91
N LYS A 69 -5.89 8.88 21.95
CA LYS A 69 -6.03 8.14 23.22
C LYS A 69 -7.34 8.40 23.97
N SER A 70 -8.04 9.49 23.66
CA SER A 70 -9.36 9.80 24.21
C SER A 70 -10.50 9.03 23.52
N GLU A 71 -10.24 8.47 22.34
CA GLU A 71 -11.22 7.71 21.58
C GLU A 71 -11.46 6.32 22.20
N PRO A 72 -12.62 5.68 21.97
CA PRO A 72 -12.97 4.40 22.57
C PRO A 72 -12.27 3.21 21.88
N TYR A 73 -10.99 3.35 21.52
CA TYR A 73 -10.17 2.34 20.85
C TYR A 73 -8.91 2.06 21.66
N ASP A 74 -8.39 0.84 21.52
CA ASP A 74 -7.19 0.38 22.22
C ASP A 74 -5.98 0.31 21.28
N VAL A 75 -6.21 0.07 19.99
CA VAL A 75 -5.17 -0.15 18.98
C VAL A 75 -5.59 0.39 17.62
N LEU A 76 -4.63 0.87 16.85
CA LEU A 76 -4.81 1.28 15.46
C LEU A 76 -4.38 0.13 14.54
N GLN A 77 -5.29 -0.38 13.73
CA GLN A 77 -4.97 -1.32 12.65
C GLN A 77 -4.87 -0.56 11.33
N ILE A 78 -3.75 -0.75 10.64
CA ILE A 78 -3.55 -0.30 9.28
C ILE A 78 -3.86 -1.46 8.34
N THR A 79 -4.89 -1.31 7.51
CA THR A 79 -5.20 -2.26 6.45
C THR A 79 -4.67 -1.73 5.13
N LEU A 80 -3.66 -2.40 4.58
CA LEU A 80 -3.10 -2.12 3.28
C LEU A 80 -3.98 -2.72 2.17
N VAL A 81 -4.40 -1.86 1.25
CA VAL A 81 -5.17 -2.21 0.04
C VAL A 81 -4.23 -2.15 -1.16
N ASP A 82 -3.62 -3.28 -1.50
CA ASP A 82 -2.71 -3.41 -2.64
C ASP A 82 -3.49 -3.43 -3.96
N CYS A 83 -3.33 -2.37 -4.74
CA CYS A 83 -4.03 -2.20 -6.00
C CYS A 83 -3.21 -2.73 -7.18
N PRO A 84 -3.86 -3.29 -8.21
CA PRO A 84 -3.15 -3.75 -9.40
C PRO A 84 -2.46 -2.57 -10.12
N GLY A 85 -1.28 -2.82 -10.69
CA GLY A 85 -0.49 -1.79 -11.39
C GLY A 85 -0.67 -1.77 -12.91
N HIS A 86 -1.48 -2.67 -13.47
CA HIS A 86 -1.64 -2.81 -14.91
C HIS A 86 -2.81 -1.95 -15.43
N ALA A 87 -2.62 -1.28 -16.56
CA ALA A 87 -3.59 -0.33 -17.12
C ALA A 87 -4.97 -0.98 -17.42
N SER A 88 -4.99 -2.28 -17.76
CA SER A 88 -6.24 -3.02 -18.00
C SER A 88 -7.13 -3.16 -16.75
N LEU A 89 -6.62 -2.85 -15.56
CA LEU A 89 -7.31 -3.02 -14.27
C LEU A 89 -7.72 -1.68 -13.64
N ILE A 90 -7.77 -0.61 -14.43
CA ILE A 90 -8.12 0.75 -13.96
C ILE A 90 -9.45 0.81 -13.18
N LYS A 91 -10.44 -0.01 -13.56
CA LYS A 91 -11.72 -0.09 -12.83
C LYS A 91 -11.54 -0.60 -11.41
N THR A 92 -10.68 -1.61 -11.22
CA THR A 92 -10.34 -2.16 -9.90
C THR A 92 -9.57 -1.13 -9.08
N ILE A 93 -8.65 -0.40 -9.72
CA ILE A 93 -7.89 0.68 -9.07
C ILE A 93 -8.84 1.78 -8.56
N ILE A 94 -9.79 2.22 -9.38
CA ILE A 94 -10.80 3.22 -8.97
C ILE A 94 -11.65 2.68 -7.82
N GLY A 95 -12.10 1.42 -7.87
CA GLY A 95 -12.84 0.80 -6.78
C GLY A 95 -12.06 0.75 -5.46
N GLY A 96 -10.77 0.42 -5.52
CA GLY A 96 -9.87 0.44 -4.37
C GLY A 96 -9.62 1.85 -3.83
N ALA A 97 -9.51 2.83 -4.72
CA ALA A 97 -9.28 4.23 -4.33
C ALA A 97 -10.46 4.86 -3.57
N GLN A 98 -11.68 4.31 -3.71
CA GLN A 98 -12.87 4.79 -2.99
C GLN A 98 -12.97 4.28 -1.54
N ILE A 99 -12.16 3.28 -1.16
CA ILE A 99 -12.25 2.62 0.16
C ILE A 99 -11.03 2.90 1.05
N ILE A 100 -10.12 3.78 0.61
CA ILE A 100 -8.87 4.11 1.30
C ILE A 100 -8.95 5.52 1.90
N ASP A 101 -8.39 5.66 3.11
CA ASP A 101 -8.30 6.93 3.83
C ASP A 101 -7.01 7.69 3.47
N LEU A 102 -5.97 6.95 3.06
CA LEU A 102 -4.66 7.48 2.64
C LEU A 102 -4.11 6.66 1.47
N MET A 103 -3.40 7.35 0.57
CA MET A 103 -2.74 6.72 -0.56
C MET A 103 -1.23 6.69 -0.40
N ILE A 104 -0.61 5.53 -0.62
CA ILE A 104 0.82 5.37 -0.87
C ILE A 104 1.04 5.22 -2.36
N LEU A 105 1.81 6.13 -2.96
CA LEU A 105 2.25 6.06 -4.34
C LEU A 105 3.69 5.52 -4.40
N VAL A 106 3.84 4.27 -4.83
CA VAL A 106 5.12 3.58 -4.93
C VAL A 106 5.77 3.84 -6.28
N VAL A 107 6.97 4.42 -6.25
CA VAL A 107 7.77 4.80 -7.43
C VAL A 107 9.06 3.99 -7.41
N ASP A 108 9.38 3.33 -8.52
CA ASP A 108 10.72 2.77 -8.72
C ASP A 108 11.70 3.92 -8.95
N ILE A 109 12.60 4.17 -8.00
CA ILE A 109 13.52 5.30 -8.04
C ILE A 109 14.42 5.30 -9.28
N ASN A 110 14.67 4.13 -9.87
CA ASN A 110 15.53 3.98 -11.04
C ASN A 110 14.80 4.34 -12.35
N LYS A 111 13.46 4.35 -12.34
CA LYS A 111 12.61 4.62 -13.50
C LYS A 111 11.84 5.93 -13.40
N GLY A 112 11.67 6.46 -12.18
CA GLY A 112 10.92 7.68 -11.93
C GLY A 112 9.43 7.55 -12.24
N ILE A 113 8.81 8.66 -12.65
CA ILE A 113 7.38 8.69 -12.98
C ILE A 113 7.14 8.02 -14.32
N GLN A 114 6.32 6.97 -14.31
CA GLN A 114 5.87 6.25 -15.51
C GLN A 114 4.36 6.48 -15.73
N THR A 115 3.81 5.99 -16.85
CA THR A 115 2.42 6.25 -17.26
C THR A 115 1.40 5.97 -16.15
N GLN A 116 1.43 4.77 -15.56
CA GLN A 116 0.51 4.38 -14.49
C GLN A 116 0.81 5.10 -13.17
N THR A 117 2.04 5.58 -12.95
CA THR A 117 2.34 6.45 -11.80
C THR A 117 1.59 7.77 -11.94
N ALA A 118 1.59 8.36 -13.14
CA ALA A 118 0.85 9.59 -13.42
C ALA A 118 -0.68 9.37 -13.32
N GLU A 119 -1.21 8.27 -13.84
CA GLU A 119 -2.63 7.91 -13.70
C GLU A 119 -3.02 7.75 -12.23
N CYS A 120 -2.22 7.03 -11.43
CA CYS A 120 -2.46 6.87 -10.00
C CYS A 120 -2.40 8.21 -9.26
N LEU A 121 -1.48 9.10 -9.63
CA LEU A 121 -1.40 10.44 -9.04
C LEU A 121 -2.70 11.23 -9.26
N VAL A 122 -3.24 11.20 -10.48
CA VAL A 122 -4.52 11.85 -10.82
C VAL A 122 -5.68 11.22 -10.04
N ILE A 123 -5.74 9.88 -9.95
CA ILE A 123 -6.75 9.19 -9.15
C ILE A 123 -6.68 9.66 -7.69
N GLY A 124 -5.48 9.65 -7.11
CA GLY A 124 -5.26 10.07 -5.73
C GLY A 124 -5.71 11.50 -5.46
N GLN A 125 -5.47 12.43 -6.39
CA GLN A 125 -5.96 13.81 -6.29
C GLN A 125 -7.49 13.92 -6.26
N ILE A 126 -8.21 12.95 -6.83
CA ILE A 126 -9.67 12.94 -6.89
C ILE A 126 -10.26 12.17 -5.70
N THR A 127 -9.59 11.12 -5.24
CA THR A 127 -10.17 10.15 -4.30
C THR A 127 -9.62 10.23 -2.89
N CYS A 128 -8.47 10.87 -2.66
CA CYS A 128 -7.79 10.85 -1.37
C CYS A 128 -7.29 12.23 -0.96
N ASP A 129 -7.56 12.61 0.30
CA ASP A 129 -7.08 13.89 0.85
C ASP A 129 -5.58 13.90 1.14
N LYS A 130 -5.00 12.71 1.41
CA LYS A 130 -3.59 12.56 1.80
C LYS A 130 -2.89 11.50 0.95
N MET A 131 -1.68 11.83 0.52
CA MET A 131 -0.80 10.95 -0.24
C MET A 131 0.61 10.95 0.34
N ILE A 132 1.24 9.78 0.36
CA ILE A 132 2.65 9.59 0.68
C ILE A 132 3.33 8.99 -0.56
N VAL A 133 4.40 9.62 -1.03
CA VAL A 133 5.23 9.06 -2.11
C VAL A 133 6.33 8.19 -1.49
N VAL A 134 6.45 6.96 -1.95
CA VAL A 134 7.49 6.01 -1.52
C VAL A 134 8.42 5.72 -2.69
N LEU A 135 9.68 6.10 -2.54
CA LEU A 135 10.75 5.75 -3.46
C LEU A 135 11.27 4.35 -3.11
N ASN A 136 10.99 3.38 -3.97
CA ASN A 136 11.35 1.98 -3.76
C ASN A 136 12.54 1.57 -4.63
N LYS A 137 13.17 0.43 -4.29
CA LYS A 137 14.34 -0.16 -4.96
C LYS A 137 15.62 0.68 -4.86
N ILE A 138 15.81 1.35 -3.74
CA ILE A 138 17.02 2.13 -3.42
C ILE A 138 18.28 1.25 -3.31
N ASP A 139 18.09 -0.04 -3.06
CA ASP A 139 19.15 -1.06 -2.99
C ASP A 139 19.80 -1.33 -4.35
N LEU A 140 19.10 -1.08 -5.46
CA LEU A 140 19.64 -1.19 -6.81
C LEU A 140 20.60 -0.05 -7.17
N ILE A 141 20.58 1.04 -6.39
CA ILE A 141 21.50 2.16 -6.58
C ILE A 141 22.82 1.85 -5.88
N PRO A 142 23.98 1.96 -6.58
CA PRO A 142 25.30 1.84 -5.96
C PRO A 142 25.43 2.83 -4.80
N GLU A 143 25.95 2.36 -3.66
CA GLU A 143 26.04 3.14 -2.43
C GLU A 143 26.70 4.51 -2.64
N SER A 144 27.75 4.57 -3.48
CA SER A 144 28.46 5.81 -3.82
C SER A 144 27.65 6.87 -4.55
N LYS A 145 26.49 6.51 -5.13
CA LYS A 145 25.61 7.41 -5.88
C LYS A 145 24.24 7.62 -5.21
N ARG A 146 23.95 6.89 -4.13
CA ARG A 146 22.61 6.77 -3.56
C ARG A 146 22.06 8.09 -3.01
N GLU A 147 22.83 8.79 -2.19
CA GLU A 147 22.41 10.10 -1.62
C GLU A 147 22.06 11.10 -2.72
N HIS A 148 22.94 11.25 -3.72
CA HIS A 148 22.71 12.18 -4.82
C HIS A 148 21.49 11.85 -5.69
N GLN A 149 21.09 10.58 -5.76
CA GLN A 149 19.91 10.15 -6.52
C GLN A 149 18.61 10.26 -5.73
N ILE A 150 18.65 10.17 -4.40
CA ILE A 150 17.47 10.31 -3.53
C ILE A 150 17.11 11.78 -3.30
N GLU A 151 18.10 12.67 -3.27
CA GLU A 151 17.91 14.11 -3.01
C GLU A 151 17.47 14.92 -4.24
N LYS A 152 17.40 14.32 -5.43
CA LYS A 152 16.93 14.96 -6.66
C LYS A 152 15.42 14.90 -6.82
#